data_AF-A0A8J3PLV1-F1
#
_entry.id   AF-A0A8J3PLV1-F1
#
_cell.length_a   1.000
_cell.length_b   1.000
_cell.length_c   1.000
_cell.angle_alpha   90.00
_cell.angle_beta   90.00
_cell.angle_gamma   90.00
#
_symmetry.space_group_name_H-M   'P 1'
#
loop_
_entity.id
_entity.type
_entity.pdbx_description
1 polymer ?
#
loop_
_entity_poly.entity_id
_entity_poly.type
_entity_poly.pdbx_seq_one_letter_code
_entity_poly.pdbx_strand_id
1 'polypeptide(L)'
;MGIEVDTAARGDHRLVRYPADRDIDPVRHSMARFPMARIPWARDHSTPSSLVFHGRSAGPEQLPLPIFTTSVAARIYPWAVKINLAEELLLLAYDDAGSLKISGQSLDYGLAGALLMELTLAGRVDVADKRVAVIDSRPTGDPVIDGALARIGTERRKPQDWVTRLSKGLRDQYLHRMVDAGVLRRDQHKVLWIFPRTHYPAATGAQAAPETETRQRLLAAVNGGGPVDPRTAALCSLVRAVRLEAVAFPGLPKRQVRERLRAISDASWPADAVRKAIEAVEAAVIAGAIAASAAAVTAS
;
A
#
# COMPACT_ATOMS: atom_id res chain seq x y z
N MET A 1 -11.50 33.34 56.31
CA MET A 1 -12.47 34.19 57.02
C MET A 1 -13.30 34.90 55.97
N GLY A 2 -14.64 34.80 56.03
CA GLY A 2 -15.63 35.06 54.95
C GLY A 2 -16.24 33.71 54.49
N ILE A 3 -17.45 33.25 54.86
CA ILE A 3 -18.84 33.77 54.70
C ILE A 3 -19.11 34.04 53.19
N GLU A 4 -20.08 33.49 52.44
CA GLU A 4 -21.49 33.06 52.63
C GLU A 4 -21.86 32.13 51.42
N VAL A 5 -22.50 30.96 51.57
CA VAL A 5 -23.93 30.60 51.33
C VAL A 5 -24.50 30.85 49.91
N ASP A 6 -24.92 29.76 49.23
CA ASP A 6 -26.26 29.48 48.61
C ASP A 6 -26.16 28.42 47.49
N THR A 7 -26.65 27.18 47.61
CA THR A 7 -28.03 26.63 47.62
C THR A 7 -28.70 26.48 46.22
N ALA A 8 -28.75 25.22 45.77
CA ALA A 8 -29.82 24.51 45.02
C ALA A 8 -30.35 24.98 43.63
N ALA A 9 -30.21 24.09 42.63
CA ALA A 9 -31.24 23.62 41.66
C ALA A 9 -30.55 22.59 40.73
N ARG A 10 -30.88 21.29 40.61
CA ARG A 10 -32.11 20.51 40.37
C ARG A 10 -32.70 20.69 38.95
N GLY A 11 -32.68 19.60 38.18
CA GLY A 11 -33.33 19.40 36.86
C GLY A 11 -32.31 19.37 35.71
N ASP A 12 -32.32 18.48 34.72
CA ASP A 12 -33.37 17.60 34.18
C ASP A 12 -32.69 16.49 33.36
N HIS A 13 -32.94 15.22 33.68
CA HIS A 13 -32.49 14.06 32.89
C HIS A 13 -33.59 13.69 31.90
N ARG A 14 -33.53 14.19 30.66
CA ARG A 14 -34.40 13.71 29.58
C ARG A 14 -33.74 12.58 28.80
N LEU A 15 -34.23 11.38 29.10
CA LEU A 15 -34.14 10.16 28.31
C LEU A 15 -34.76 10.37 26.92
N VAL A 16 -33.96 10.28 25.86
CA VAL A 16 -34.46 10.19 24.48
C VAL A 16 -34.76 8.71 24.18
N ARG A 17 -36.05 8.36 24.17
CA ARG A 17 -36.55 7.08 23.65
C ARG A 17 -36.66 7.15 22.13
N TYR A 18 -36.07 6.19 21.43
CA TYR A 18 -36.37 5.90 20.02
C TYR A 18 -37.57 4.93 19.95
N PRO A 19 -38.64 5.23 19.18
CA PRO A 19 -39.74 4.31 19.01
C PRO A 19 -39.41 3.19 18.01
N ALA A 20 -39.83 1.98 18.38
CA ALA A 20 -39.85 0.79 17.54
C ALA A 20 -41.12 0.74 16.67
N ASP A 21 -40.95 0.06 15.53
CA ASP A 21 -41.91 -0.60 14.63
C ASP A 21 -43.14 0.13 14.09
N ARG A 22 -43.19 0.17 12.74
CA ARG A 22 -44.39 -0.23 11.99
C ARG A 22 -44.02 -1.03 10.74
N ASP A 23 -44.70 -2.16 10.63
CA ASP A 23 -44.88 -3.05 9.48
C ASP A 23 -45.14 -2.33 8.15
N ILE A 24 -44.45 -2.78 7.10
CA ILE A 24 -45.01 -2.87 5.74
C ILE A 24 -44.50 -4.19 5.11
N ASP A 25 -45.44 -5.09 4.87
CA ASP A 25 -45.30 -6.41 4.22
C ASP A 25 -45.45 -6.28 2.67
N PRO A 26 -45.33 -7.34 1.84
CA PRO A 26 -44.35 -7.38 0.76
C PRO A 26 -44.96 -7.39 -0.65
N VAL A 27 -44.25 -6.85 -1.65
CA VAL A 27 -44.64 -7.00 -3.07
C VAL A 27 -43.51 -7.64 -3.88
N ARG A 28 -43.81 -8.85 -4.35
CA ARG A 28 -43.15 -9.62 -5.40
C ARG A 28 -43.04 -8.81 -6.70
N HIS A 29 -41.88 -8.82 -7.36
CA HIS A 29 -41.67 -9.46 -8.69
C HIS A 29 -40.33 -9.10 -9.33
N SER A 30 -39.85 -10.05 -10.14
CA SER A 30 -38.87 -9.91 -11.23
C SER A 30 -37.39 -10.10 -10.87
N MET A 31 -37.02 -11.38 -10.72
CA MET A 31 -35.69 -11.86 -11.08
C MET A 31 -35.46 -11.65 -12.58
N ALA A 32 -34.64 -10.66 -12.93
CA ALA A 32 -34.06 -10.57 -14.27
C ALA A 32 -32.91 -11.59 -14.37
N ARG A 33 -33.15 -12.61 -15.20
CA ARG A 33 -32.17 -13.61 -15.64
C ARG A 33 -31.02 -12.91 -16.37
N PHE A 34 -29.79 -13.05 -15.87
CA PHE A 34 -28.60 -12.79 -16.67
C PHE A 34 -28.21 -14.07 -17.44
N PRO A 35 -28.00 -13.99 -18.76
CA PRO A 35 -27.64 -15.16 -19.56
C PRO A 35 -26.19 -15.57 -19.31
N MET A 36 -26.00 -16.83 -18.91
CA MET A 36 -24.69 -17.49 -18.93
C MET A 36 -24.15 -17.52 -20.36
N ALA A 37 -23.05 -16.81 -20.60
CA ALA A 37 -22.25 -16.96 -21.79
C ALA A 37 -21.52 -18.32 -21.73
N ARG A 38 -21.74 -19.13 -22.76
CA ARG A 38 -21.12 -20.44 -23.03
C ARG A 38 -19.59 -20.36 -22.99
N ILE A 39 -18.96 -21.15 -22.12
CA ILE A 39 -17.53 -21.46 -22.19
C ILE A 39 -17.36 -22.63 -23.18
N PRO A 40 -16.55 -22.50 -24.25
CA PRO A 40 -16.42 -23.52 -25.28
C PRO A 40 -15.16 -24.39 -25.06
N TRP A 41 -15.30 -25.54 -24.39
CA TRP A 41 -14.37 -26.67 -24.58
C TRP A 41 -14.94 -28.06 -24.23
N ALA A 42 -16.26 -28.25 -24.17
CA ALA A 42 -16.85 -29.57 -23.90
C ALA A 42 -17.29 -30.31 -25.18
N ARG A 43 -16.42 -31.20 -25.67
CA ARG A 43 -16.64 -32.38 -26.55
C ARG A 43 -15.41 -33.28 -26.32
N ASP A 44 -15.45 -34.59 -26.17
CA ASP A 44 -16.52 -35.58 -26.12
C ASP A 44 -15.94 -36.92 -25.59
N HIS A 45 -16.83 -37.79 -25.11
CA HIS A 45 -16.69 -39.25 -24.86
C HIS A 45 -15.51 -39.73 -23.99
N SER A 46 -15.73 -40.37 -22.84
CA SER A 46 -16.35 -41.69 -22.76
C SER A 46 -16.59 -42.09 -21.30
N THR A 47 -17.82 -42.49 -20.97
CA THR A 47 -18.15 -43.26 -19.77
C THR A 47 -17.70 -44.72 -19.93
N PRO A 48 -17.42 -45.43 -18.83
CA PRO A 48 -18.43 -46.41 -18.44
C PRO A 48 -18.76 -46.48 -16.93
N SER A 49 -20.06 -46.65 -16.71
CA SER A 49 -20.72 -47.57 -15.77
C SER A 49 -20.61 -47.40 -14.26
N SER A 50 -21.81 -47.10 -13.73
CA SER A 50 -22.47 -47.66 -12.54
C SER A 50 -21.91 -47.33 -11.16
N LEU A 51 -22.47 -46.30 -10.53
CA LEU A 51 -22.71 -46.27 -9.08
C LEU A 51 -24.06 -45.59 -8.82
N VAL A 52 -24.98 -46.36 -8.25
CA VAL A 52 -26.33 -45.96 -7.86
C VAL A 52 -26.24 -44.97 -6.70
N PHE A 53 -26.66 -43.72 -6.91
CA PHE A 53 -26.78 -42.73 -5.84
C PHE A 53 -28.10 -42.93 -5.08
N HIS A 54 -28.01 -43.37 -3.82
CA HIS A 54 -29.06 -43.14 -2.82
C HIS A 54 -28.94 -41.71 -2.30
N GLY A 55 -30.05 -40.97 -2.34
CA GLY A 55 -30.11 -39.60 -1.87
C GLY A 55 -29.83 -39.45 -0.37
N ARG A 56 -28.94 -38.51 -0.05
CA ARG A 56 -29.04 -37.70 1.16
C ARG A 56 -28.28 -36.40 0.93
N SER A 57 -29.00 -35.29 1.01
CA SER A 57 -28.50 -33.92 0.98
C SER A 57 -27.59 -33.65 2.18
N ALA A 58 -26.31 -33.40 1.92
CA ALA A 58 -25.38 -32.80 2.86
C ALA A 58 -25.04 -31.37 2.38
N GLY A 59 -25.01 -30.42 3.31
CA GLY A 59 -24.78 -28.99 3.06
C GLY A 59 -23.39 -28.67 2.50
N PRO A 60 -23.05 -27.39 2.26
CA PRO A 60 -21.81 -27.00 1.61
C PRO A 60 -20.61 -27.36 2.51
N GLU A 61 -20.07 -28.53 2.22
CA GLU A 61 -18.84 -29.08 2.73
C GLU A 61 -17.70 -28.15 2.32
N GLN A 62 -17.02 -27.59 3.34
CA GLN A 62 -15.75 -26.89 3.18
C GLN A 62 -14.75 -27.88 2.57
N LEU A 63 -14.58 -27.80 1.25
CA LEU A 63 -13.57 -28.56 0.54
C LEU A 63 -12.19 -28.18 1.11
N PRO A 64 -11.37 -29.15 1.57
CA PRO A 64 -10.02 -28.85 2.02
C PRO A 64 -9.21 -28.29 0.84
N LEU A 65 -8.59 -27.12 1.03
CA LEU A 65 -7.69 -26.55 0.02
C LEU A 65 -6.57 -27.57 -0.26
N PRO A 66 -6.28 -27.91 -1.53
CA PRO A 66 -5.19 -28.83 -1.83
C PRO A 66 -3.88 -28.23 -1.36
N ILE A 67 -3.04 -29.05 -0.75
CA ILE A 67 -1.70 -28.68 -0.30
C ILE A 67 -0.81 -28.55 -1.55
N PHE A 68 -0.95 -27.44 -2.27
CA PHE A 68 -0.10 -27.17 -3.43
C PHE A 68 1.31 -26.83 -2.95
N THR A 69 2.30 -27.43 -3.60
CA THR A 69 3.70 -27.06 -3.38
C THR A 69 3.89 -25.58 -3.76
N THR A 70 4.76 -24.88 -3.04
CA THR A 70 5.04 -23.44 -3.23
C THR A 70 5.36 -23.10 -4.70
N SER A 71 5.93 -24.04 -5.45
CA SER A 71 6.33 -23.84 -6.86
C SER A 71 5.16 -23.81 -7.86
N VAL A 72 4.03 -24.45 -7.55
CA VAL A 72 2.81 -24.43 -8.40
C VAL A 72 1.93 -23.25 -8.00
N ALA A 73 1.80 -22.97 -6.71
CA ALA A 73 1.10 -21.79 -6.22
C ALA A 73 1.78 -20.48 -6.67
N ALA A 74 3.12 -20.39 -6.68
CA ALA A 74 3.84 -19.23 -7.23
C ALA A 74 3.68 -19.06 -8.75
N ARG A 75 3.29 -20.11 -9.47
CA ARG A 75 3.06 -20.07 -10.92
C ARG A 75 1.61 -19.73 -11.29
N ILE A 76 0.66 -20.12 -10.44
CA ILE A 76 -0.79 -19.89 -10.62
C ILE A 76 -1.24 -18.60 -9.91
N TYR A 77 -0.59 -18.23 -8.81
CA TYR A 77 -0.76 -17.00 -8.04
C TYR A 77 0.59 -16.30 -7.86
N PRO A 78 1.23 -15.82 -8.95
CA PRO A 78 2.50 -15.08 -8.83
C PRO A 78 2.40 -13.82 -7.94
N TRP A 79 1.18 -13.34 -7.66
CA TRP A 79 0.92 -12.25 -6.73
C TRP A 79 0.86 -12.68 -5.25
N ALA A 80 1.02 -13.96 -4.92
CA ALA A 80 1.23 -14.42 -3.54
C ALA A 80 2.57 -13.92 -2.95
N VAL A 81 3.38 -13.21 -3.75
CA VAL A 81 4.47 -12.37 -3.27
C VAL A 81 3.89 -11.30 -2.35
N LYS A 82 4.28 -11.35 -1.08
CA LYS A 82 3.98 -10.30 -0.10
C LYS A 82 4.59 -8.98 -0.59
N ILE A 83 3.75 -8.09 -1.11
CA ILE A 83 4.17 -6.78 -1.60
C ILE A 83 4.47 -5.88 -0.39
N ASN A 84 5.69 -5.31 -0.37
CA ASN A 84 6.13 -4.40 0.68
C ASN A 84 5.79 -2.92 0.35
N LEU A 85 5.91 -2.01 1.32
CA LEU A 85 5.51 -0.60 1.19
C LEU A 85 6.27 0.11 0.07
N ALA A 86 7.52 -0.28 -0.17
CA ALA A 86 8.34 0.30 -1.23
C ALA A 86 7.82 -0.14 -2.60
N GLU A 87 7.40 -1.39 -2.74
CA GLU A 87 6.80 -1.92 -3.97
C GLU A 87 5.41 -1.32 -4.22
N GLU A 88 4.57 -1.15 -3.18
CA GLU A 88 3.29 -0.43 -3.31
C GLU A 88 3.51 1.01 -3.77
N LEU A 89 4.48 1.72 -3.17
CA LEU A 89 4.83 3.08 -3.57
C LEU A 89 5.38 3.15 -5.00
N LEU A 90 6.21 2.18 -5.38
CA LEU A 90 6.77 2.07 -6.73
C LEU A 90 5.65 1.92 -7.76
N LEU A 91 4.72 0.99 -7.55
CA LEU A 91 3.61 0.75 -8.47
C LEU A 91 2.73 2.00 -8.63
N LEU A 92 2.46 2.73 -7.54
CA LEU A 92 1.70 3.98 -7.61
C LEU A 92 2.42 5.10 -8.36
N ALA A 93 3.76 5.08 -8.37
CA ALA A 93 4.59 6.13 -8.98
C ALA A 93 4.76 5.96 -10.50
N TYR A 94 4.56 4.76 -11.02
CA TYR A 94 4.59 4.46 -12.45
C TYR A 94 3.16 4.42 -13.02
N ASP A 95 2.99 4.77 -14.29
CA ASP A 95 1.76 4.44 -15.02
C ASP A 95 1.85 3.05 -15.67
N ASP A 96 0.72 2.59 -16.22
CA ASP A 96 0.61 1.31 -16.93
C ASP A 96 1.57 1.21 -18.12
N ALA A 97 2.00 2.35 -18.69
CA ALA A 97 2.98 2.42 -19.78
C ALA A 97 4.44 2.42 -19.28
N GLY A 98 4.67 2.30 -17.96
CA GLY A 98 5.99 2.24 -17.36
C GLY A 98 6.70 3.59 -17.26
N SER A 99 5.97 4.70 -17.33
CA SER A 99 6.50 6.05 -17.15
C SER A 99 6.36 6.52 -15.71
N LEU A 100 7.48 6.96 -15.13
CA LEU A 100 7.50 7.56 -13.80
C LEU A 100 6.76 8.91 -13.76
N LYS A 101 5.88 9.10 -12.78
CA LYS A 101 5.00 10.28 -12.66
C LYS A 101 5.43 11.32 -11.63
N ILE A 102 6.51 11.07 -10.89
CA ILE A 102 7.12 12.00 -9.94
C ILE A 102 8.62 12.15 -10.22
N SER A 103 9.28 13.06 -9.51
CA SER A 103 10.75 13.14 -9.58
C SER A 103 11.38 11.80 -9.18
N GLY A 104 12.33 11.32 -9.97
CA GLY A 104 13.11 10.12 -9.66
C GLY A 104 13.73 10.18 -8.27
N GLN A 105 14.30 11.33 -7.91
CA GLN A 105 14.90 11.53 -6.59
C GLN A 105 13.87 11.46 -5.46
N SER A 106 12.66 12.00 -5.66
CA SER A 106 11.58 11.93 -4.67
C SER A 106 11.12 10.49 -4.46
N LEU A 107 11.00 9.71 -5.55
CA LEU A 107 10.71 8.29 -5.45
C LEU A 107 11.84 7.56 -4.72
N ASP A 108 13.10 7.78 -5.07
CA ASP A 108 14.24 7.09 -4.48
C ASP A 108 14.32 7.32 -2.95
N TYR A 109 14.04 8.54 -2.48
CA TYR A 109 13.90 8.82 -1.05
C TYR A 109 12.66 8.17 -0.43
N GLY A 110 11.53 8.16 -1.14
CA GLY A 110 10.31 7.46 -0.72
C GLY A 110 10.52 5.97 -0.51
N LEU A 111 11.21 5.30 -1.45
CA LEU A 111 11.54 3.87 -1.35
C LEU A 111 12.43 3.58 -0.14
N ALA A 112 13.43 4.44 0.11
CA ALA A 112 14.29 4.31 1.28
C ALA A 112 13.51 4.52 2.60
N GLY A 113 12.60 5.49 2.64
CA GLY A 113 11.68 5.68 3.78
C GLY A 113 10.76 4.49 3.99
N ALA A 114 10.17 3.95 2.93
CA ALA A 114 9.33 2.77 2.97
C ALA A 114 10.07 1.54 3.52
N LEU A 115 11.34 1.38 3.15
CA LEU A 115 12.19 0.33 3.68
C LEU A 115 12.42 0.49 5.20
N LEU A 116 12.70 1.71 5.67
CA LEU A 116 12.85 1.98 7.12
C LEU A 116 11.54 1.73 7.87
N MET A 117 10.39 2.03 7.25
CA MET A 117 9.08 1.71 7.82
C MET A 117 8.84 0.20 7.92
N GLU A 118 9.17 -0.57 6.89
CA GLU A 118 9.03 -2.02 6.93
C GLU A 118 9.90 -2.63 8.05
N LEU A 119 11.14 -2.15 8.21
CA LEU A 119 11.99 -2.55 9.34
C LEU A 119 11.38 -2.18 10.70
N THR A 120 10.76 -1.00 10.80
CA THR A 120 10.12 -0.55 12.04
C THR A 120 8.88 -1.38 12.37
N LEU A 121 8.02 -1.61 11.37
CA LEU A 121 6.81 -2.43 11.50
C LEU A 121 7.13 -3.90 11.81
N ALA A 122 8.26 -4.41 11.31
CA ALA A 122 8.80 -5.72 11.64
C ALA A 122 9.53 -5.78 13.00
N GLY A 123 9.57 -4.66 13.74
CA GLY A 123 10.23 -4.56 15.05
C GLY A 123 11.74 -4.80 14.99
N ARG A 124 12.38 -4.47 13.86
CA ARG A 124 13.84 -4.64 13.66
C ARG A 124 14.64 -3.41 14.04
N VAL A 125 14.07 -2.23 13.80
CA VAL A 125 14.71 -0.95 14.13
C VAL A 125 13.75 -0.04 14.88
N ASP A 126 14.32 0.85 15.67
CA ASP A 126 13.62 1.97 16.29
C ASP A 126 14.51 3.23 16.27
N VAL A 127 13.99 4.37 16.74
CA VAL A 127 14.74 5.62 16.88
C VAL A 127 15.05 5.87 18.35
N ALA A 128 16.33 5.72 18.70
CA ALA A 128 16.88 6.04 20.01
C ALA A 128 17.87 7.21 19.90
N ASP A 129 17.73 8.23 20.76
CA ASP A 129 18.54 9.46 20.74
C ASP A 129 18.59 10.15 19.37
N LYS A 130 17.42 10.25 18.72
CA LYS A 130 17.25 10.82 17.37
C LYS A 130 18.01 10.09 16.27
N ARG A 131 18.44 8.84 16.52
CA ARG A 131 19.18 8.00 15.58
C ARG A 131 18.49 6.65 15.42
N VAL A 132 18.50 6.13 14.20
CA VAL A 132 18.04 4.77 13.94
C VAL A 132 18.99 3.78 14.61
N ALA A 133 18.44 2.81 15.32
CA ALA A 133 19.15 1.74 15.99
C ALA A 133 18.46 0.41 15.71
N VAL A 134 19.25 -0.65 15.53
CA VAL A 134 18.74 -2.02 15.45
C VAL A 134 18.34 -2.49 16.84
N ILE A 135 17.10 -2.93 16.98
CA ILE A 135 16.55 -3.52 18.22
C ILE A 135 16.43 -5.04 18.11
N ASP A 136 16.33 -5.58 16.90
CA ASP A 136 16.30 -7.01 16.60
C ASP A 136 16.98 -7.26 15.25
N SER A 137 18.06 -8.04 15.24
CA SER A 137 18.85 -8.34 14.05
C SER A 137 18.37 -9.57 13.28
N ARG A 138 17.32 -10.26 13.75
CA ARG A 138 16.76 -11.41 13.04
C ARG A 138 16.27 -11.02 11.64
N PRO A 139 16.48 -11.87 10.63
CA PRO A 139 16.01 -11.59 9.29
C PRO A 139 14.49 -11.42 9.25
N THR A 140 14.02 -10.63 8.30
CA THR A 140 12.63 -10.41 7.95
C THR A 140 12.14 -11.41 6.91
N GLY A 141 13.07 -12.07 6.20
CA GLY A 141 12.78 -12.98 5.10
C GLY A 141 12.69 -12.28 3.73
N ASP A 142 12.85 -10.95 3.71
CA ASP A 142 12.93 -10.16 2.49
C ASP A 142 14.39 -9.72 2.26
N PRO A 143 15.06 -10.18 1.18
CA PRO A 143 16.48 -9.90 0.97
C PRO A 143 16.85 -8.42 0.86
N VAL A 144 15.94 -7.58 0.36
CA VAL A 144 16.19 -6.13 0.21
C VAL A 144 16.12 -5.45 1.57
N ILE A 145 15.11 -5.80 2.36
CA ILE A 145 14.93 -5.30 3.73
C ILE A 145 16.06 -5.81 4.63
N ASP A 146 16.45 -7.08 4.51
CA ASP A 146 17.52 -7.69 5.29
C ASP A 146 18.90 -7.12 4.94
N GLY A 147 19.14 -6.82 3.65
CA GLY A 147 20.35 -6.13 3.22
C GLY A 147 20.47 -4.72 3.82
N ALA A 148 19.36 -4.01 3.93
CA ALA A 148 19.34 -2.72 4.61
C ALA A 148 19.48 -2.84 6.14
N LEU A 149 18.86 -3.84 6.77
CA LEU A 149 19.06 -4.14 8.19
C LEU A 149 20.54 -4.39 8.51
N ALA A 150 21.20 -5.21 7.69
CA ALA A 150 22.63 -5.50 7.82
C ALA A 150 23.48 -4.24 7.64
N ARG A 151 23.11 -3.37 6.69
CA ARG A 151 23.81 -2.10 6.45
C ARG A 151 23.64 -1.10 7.60
N ILE A 152 22.47 -1.10 8.27
CA ILE A 152 22.27 -0.30 9.47
C ILE A 152 23.14 -0.86 10.60
N GLY A 153 23.08 -2.17 10.84
CA GLY A 153 23.97 -2.87 11.77
C GLY A 153 24.16 -2.13 13.09
N THR A 154 25.42 -1.79 13.41
CA THR A 154 25.78 -1.02 14.61
C THR A 154 25.92 0.48 14.36
N GLU A 155 25.73 0.96 13.12
CA GLU A 155 25.85 2.37 12.77
C GLU A 155 24.63 3.17 13.27
N ARG A 156 24.85 4.06 14.24
CA ARG A 156 23.80 4.99 14.71
C ARG A 156 23.85 6.29 13.91
N ARG A 157 22.85 6.53 13.06
CA ARG A 157 22.72 7.77 12.26
C ARG A 157 21.33 8.35 12.31
N LYS A 158 21.20 9.62 11.93
CA LYS A 158 19.89 10.26 11.82
C LYS A 158 19.08 9.58 10.71
N PRO A 159 17.74 9.51 10.83
CA PRO A 159 16.87 8.98 9.78
C PRO A 159 17.13 9.58 8.40
N GLN A 160 17.40 10.90 8.30
CA GLN A 160 17.72 11.60 7.04
C GLN A 160 18.98 11.05 6.35
N ASP A 161 20.01 10.73 7.14
CA ASP A 161 21.25 10.18 6.62
C ASP A 161 21.02 8.78 6.04
N TRP A 162 20.18 7.98 6.71
CA TRP A 162 19.81 6.66 6.23
C TRP A 162 18.98 6.71 4.95
N VAL A 163 17.95 7.58 4.89
CA VAL A 163 17.15 7.77 3.66
C VAL A 163 18.06 8.09 2.47
N THR A 164 19.02 9.00 2.65
CA THR A 164 19.95 9.40 1.58
C THR A 164 20.92 8.28 1.18
N ARG A 165 21.36 7.45 2.13
CA ARG A 165 22.31 6.36 1.87
C ARG A 165 21.65 5.13 1.25
N LEU A 166 20.44 4.81 1.70
CA LEU A 166 19.67 3.66 1.27
C LEU A 166 18.99 3.90 -0.08
N SER A 167 18.71 5.15 -0.47
CA SER A 167 18.05 5.46 -1.75
C SER A 167 18.89 5.11 -2.99
N LYS A 168 20.22 5.04 -2.85
CA LYS A 168 21.13 4.78 -3.97
C LYS A 168 20.91 3.40 -4.58
N GLY A 169 20.48 3.35 -5.84
CA GLY A 169 20.26 2.11 -6.61
C GLY A 169 19.01 1.33 -6.21
N LEU A 170 18.26 1.80 -5.20
CA LEU A 170 17.14 1.06 -4.62
C LEU A 170 15.97 0.92 -5.60
N ARG A 171 15.71 1.94 -6.42
CA ARG A 171 14.67 1.90 -7.44
C ARG A 171 14.92 0.81 -8.48
N ASP A 172 16.13 0.72 -9.02
CA ASP A 172 16.48 -0.30 -10.01
C ASP A 172 16.41 -1.70 -9.41
N GLN A 173 16.82 -1.86 -8.15
CA GLN A 173 16.69 -3.12 -7.41
C GLN A 173 15.23 -3.57 -7.28
N TYR A 174 14.32 -2.67 -6.89
CA TYR A 174 12.90 -3.00 -6.79
C TYR A 174 12.25 -3.23 -8.16
N LEU A 175 12.62 -2.47 -9.19
CA LEU A 175 12.11 -2.68 -10.55
C LEU A 175 12.53 -4.07 -11.09
N HIS A 176 13.78 -4.47 -10.89
CA HIS A 176 14.24 -5.82 -11.27
C HIS A 176 13.45 -6.90 -10.51
N ARG A 177 13.26 -6.74 -9.20
CA ARG A 177 12.47 -7.68 -8.40
C ARG A 177 11.02 -7.80 -8.88
N MET A 178 10.38 -6.68 -9.24
CA MET A 178 9.01 -6.67 -9.77
C MET A 178 8.91 -7.33 -11.15
N VAL A 179 9.98 -7.24 -11.95
CA VAL A 179 10.09 -7.99 -13.23
C VAL A 179 10.27 -9.48 -12.97
N ASP A 180 11.15 -9.87 -12.04
CA ASP A 180 11.38 -11.27 -11.68
C ASP A 180 10.12 -11.92 -11.08
N ALA A 181 9.32 -11.16 -10.34
CA ALA A 181 8.03 -11.57 -9.79
C ALA A 181 6.90 -11.61 -10.84
N GLY A 182 7.13 -11.17 -12.07
CA GLY A 182 6.14 -11.13 -13.14
C GLY A 182 5.04 -10.07 -12.94
N VAL A 183 5.26 -9.09 -12.05
CA VAL A 183 4.34 -7.95 -11.84
C VAL A 183 4.52 -6.91 -12.94
N LEU A 184 5.79 -6.63 -13.28
CA LEU A 184 6.18 -5.72 -14.35
C LEU A 184 6.88 -6.49 -15.48
N ARG A 185 6.94 -5.91 -16.68
CA ARG A 185 7.83 -6.36 -17.76
C ARG A 185 8.85 -5.28 -18.05
N ARG A 186 10.02 -5.66 -18.58
CA ARG A 186 11.05 -4.71 -19.02
C ARG A 186 10.92 -4.49 -20.52
N ASP A 187 10.47 -3.31 -20.93
CA ASP A 187 10.46 -2.91 -22.34
C ASP A 187 11.63 -1.97 -22.64
N GLN A 188 12.48 -2.37 -23.60
CA GLN A 188 13.54 -1.51 -24.13
C GLN A 188 13.09 -0.94 -25.46
N HIS A 189 12.52 0.26 -25.45
CA HIS A 189 12.29 1.00 -26.69
C HIS A 189 13.60 1.62 -27.17
N LYS A 190 14.13 1.13 -28.31
CA LYS A 190 15.12 1.87 -29.09
C LYS A 190 14.37 2.92 -29.92
N VAL A 191 14.30 4.14 -29.43
CA VAL A 191 13.90 5.27 -30.28
C VAL A 191 15.11 5.63 -31.13
N LEU A 192 14.91 5.78 -32.46
CA LEU A 192 15.92 6.21 -33.44
C LEU A 192 16.89 7.24 -32.83
N TRP A 193 18.14 6.85 -32.62
CA TRP A 193 19.30 7.71 -32.29
C TRP A 193 19.19 8.66 -31.08
N ILE A 194 18.28 8.43 -30.13
CA ILE A 194 18.18 9.23 -28.89
C ILE A 194 18.03 8.28 -27.69
N PHE A 195 18.84 8.50 -26.65
CA PHE A 195 18.99 7.75 -25.39
C PHE A 195 17.88 6.72 -25.08
N PRO A 196 18.18 5.40 -25.00
CA PRO A 196 17.18 4.38 -24.68
C PRO A 196 16.58 4.62 -23.29
N ARG A 197 15.27 4.81 -23.22
CA ARG A 197 14.52 4.82 -21.96
C ARG A 197 13.98 3.41 -21.71
N THR A 198 14.30 2.84 -20.55
CA THR A 198 13.72 1.55 -20.14
C THR A 198 12.35 1.82 -19.54
N HIS A 199 11.31 1.21 -20.11
CA HIS A 199 9.95 1.26 -19.60
C HIS A 199 9.67 0.00 -18.78
N TYR A 200 8.90 0.17 -17.71
CA TYR A 200 8.46 -0.94 -16.85
C TYR A 200 6.93 -1.04 -16.81
N PRO A 201 6.26 -1.37 -17.92
CA PRO A 201 4.81 -1.50 -17.93
C PRO A 201 4.37 -2.73 -17.13
N ALA A 202 3.10 -2.76 -16.74
CA ALA A 202 2.50 -3.93 -16.11
C ALA A 202 2.60 -5.16 -17.04
N ALA A 203 2.83 -6.33 -16.47
CA ALA A 203 3.08 -7.56 -17.23
C ALA A 203 1.92 -7.93 -18.16
N THR A 204 0.68 -7.65 -17.76
CA THR A 204 -0.54 -7.90 -18.54
C THR A 204 -0.94 -6.73 -19.45
N GLY A 205 -0.24 -5.60 -19.39
CA GLY A 205 -0.62 -4.35 -20.06
C GLY A 205 -1.84 -3.64 -19.46
N ALA A 206 -2.37 -4.17 -18.36
CA ALA A 206 -3.39 -3.55 -17.53
C ALA A 206 -2.85 -3.42 -16.10
N GLN A 207 -3.47 -2.56 -15.31
CA GLN A 207 -3.08 -2.31 -13.92
C GLN A 207 -2.89 -3.63 -13.15
N ALA A 208 -1.74 -3.76 -12.47
CA ALA A 208 -1.42 -4.99 -11.74
C ALA A 208 -2.41 -5.20 -10.58
N ALA A 209 -2.74 -6.46 -10.27
CA ALA A 209 -3.66 -6.78 -9.16
C ALA A 209 -3.20 -6.18 -7.81
N PRO A 210 -1.91 -6.22 -7.44
CA PRO A 210 -1.46 -5.58 -6.21
C PRO A 210 -1.57 -4.06 -6.21
N GLU A 211 -1.37 -3.43 -7.38
CA GLU A 211 -1.60 -1.99 -7.52
C GLU A 211 -3.10 -1.65 -7.36
N THR A 212 -3.98 -2.48 -7.92
CA THR A 212 -5.43 -2.31 -7.82
C THR A 212 -5.88 -2.39 -6.36
N GLU A 213 -5.44 -3.40 -5.63
CA GLU A 213 -5.70 -3.56 -4.19
C GLU A 213 -5.17 -2.35 -3.40
N THR A 214 -3.93 -1.94 -3.68
CA THR A 214 -3.30 -0.77 -3.07
C THR A 214 -4.15 0.50 -3.28
N ARG A 215 -4.55 0.78 -4.53
CA ARG A 215 -5.38 1.95 -4.86
C ARG A 215 -6.74 1.90 -4.17
N GLN A 216 -7.39 0.75 -4.14
CA GLN A 216 -8.68 0.59 -3.47
C GLN A 216 -8.58 0.88 -1.96
N ARG A 217 -7.55 0.34 -1.30
CA ARG A 217 -7.29 0.55 0.13
C ARG A 217 -6.98 2.02 0.45
N LEU A 218 -6.18 2.68 -0.38
CA LEU A 218 -5.89 4.11 -0.26
C LEU A 218 -7.14 4.98 -0.49
N LEU A 219 -7.96 4.66 -1.50
CA LEU A 219 -9.21 5.38 -1.77
C LEU A 219 -10.19 5.24 -0.60
N ALA A 220 -10.31 4.04 -0.03
CA ALA A 220 -11.13 3.81 1.15
C ALA A 220 -10.65 4.64 2.35
N ALA A 221 -9.33 4.69 2.59
CA ALA A 221 -8.76 5.50 3.67
C ALA A 221 -8.98 7.01 3.50
N VAL A 222 -8.88 7.51 2.26
CA VAL A 222 -9.05 8.94 1.94
C VAL A 222 -10.52 9.37 1.92
N ASN A 223 -11.45 8.50 1.54
CA ASN A 223 -12.88 8.81 1.55
C ASN A 223 -13.54 8.53 2.92
N GLY A 224 -12.97 7.63 3.72
CA GLY A 224 -13.47 7.30 5.05
C GLY A 224 -13.02 8.29 6.13
N GLY A 225 -13.78 8.40 7.22
CA GLY A 225 -13.41 9.16 8.42
C GLY A 225 -12.88 8.31 9.59
N GLY A 226 -12.91 6.98 9.45
CA GLY A 226 -12.55 6.04 10.51
C GLY A 226 -11.04 5.84 10.71
N PRO A 227 -10.67 4.95 11.67
CA PRO A 227 -9.29 4.51 11.85
C PRO A 227 -8.78 3.82 10.59
N VAL A 228 -7.49 4.02 10.30
CA VAL A 228 -6.80 3.45 9.14
C VAL A 228 -5.73 2.50 9.68
N ASP A 229 -5.63 1.30 9.10
CA ASP A 229 -4.63 0.33 9.53
C ASP A 229 -3.21 0.89 9.38
N PRO A 230 -2.25 0.48 10.24
CA PRO A 230 -0.91 1.06 10.26
C PRO A 230 -0.18 1.01 8.92
N ARG A 231 -0.39 -0.05 8.13
CA ARG A 231 0.27 -0.22 6.82
C ARG A 231 -0.29 0.77 5.79
N THR A 232 -1.61 0.95 5.75
CA THR A 232 -2.25 1.94 4.87
C THR A 232 -1.87 3.35 5.29
N ALA A 233 -1.84 3.63 6.60
CA ALA A 233 -1.42 4.92 7.12
C ALA A 233 0.03 5.24 6.73
N ALA A 234 0.94 4.26 6.85
CA ALA A 234 2.33 4.35 6.38
C ALA A 234 2.40 4.75 4.90
N LEU A 235 1.67 4.04 4.04
CA LEU A 235 1.65 4.32 2.60
C LEU A 235 1.02 5.68 2.27
N CYS A 236 -0.11 6.05 2.88
CA CYS A 236 -0.71 7.39 2.75
C CYS A 236 0.29 8.50 3.07
N SER A 237 1.13 8.27 4.07
CA SER A 237 2.11 9.24 4.55
C SER A 237 3.31 9.34 3.62
N LEU A 238 3.76 8.21 3.05
CA LEU A 238 4.74 8.20 1.98
C LEU A 238 4.22 8.93 0.73
N VAL A 239 2.99 8.65 0.31
CA VAL A 239 2.33 9.32 -0.83
C VAL A 239 2.35 10.84 -0.66
N ARG A 240 2.04 11.34 0.55
CA ARG A 240 2.17 12.77 0.86
C ARG A 240 3.62 13.23 0.84
N ALA A 241 4.52 12.50 1.49
CA ALA A 241 5.92 12.89 1.65
C ALA A 241 6.64 13.07 0.32
N VAL A 242 6.31 12.23 -0.68
CA VAL A 242 6.87 12.31 -2.04
C VAL A 242 6.00 13.10 -3.03
N ARG A 243 4.91 13.71 -2.55
CA ARG A 243 3.98 14.54 -3.36
C ARG A 243 3.31 13.79 -4.53
N LEU A 244 2.90 12.55 -4.29
CA LEU A 244 2.27 11.66 -5.27
C LEU A 244 0.73 11.76 -5.27
N GLU A 245 0.13 12.68 -4.52
CA GLU A 245 -1.32 12.69 -4.26
C GLU A 245 -2.16 12.78 -5.53
N ALA A 246 -1.75 13.62 -6.50
CA ALA A 246 -2.49 13.81 -7.74
C ALA A 246 -2.51 12.55 -8.64
N VAL A 247 -1.49 11.70 -8.52
CA VAL A 247 -1.35 10.45 -9.28
C VAL A 247 -2.04 9.30 -8.55
N ALA A 248 -1.96 9.28 -7.23
CA ALA A 248 -2.59 8.25 -6.41
C ALA A 248 -4.12 8.41 -6.35
N PHE A 249 -4.63 9.65 -6.41
CA PHE A 249 -6.04 9.98 -6.23
C PHE A 249 -6.60 10.80 -7.41
N PRO A 250 -6.59 10.26 -8.64
CA PRO A 250 -7.18 10.95 -9.78
C PRO A 250 -8.68 11.16 -9.53
N GLY A 251 -9.18 12.36 -9.83
CA GLY A 251 -10.61 12.69 -9.72
C GLY A 251 -11.09 13.12 -8.33
N LEU A 252 -10.25 13.05 -7.28
CA LEU A 252 -10.62 13.59 -5.97
C LEU A 252 -10.21 15.07 -5.79
N PRO A 253 -10.99 15.88 -5.06
CA PRO A 253 -10.61 17.26 -4.74
C PRO A 253 -9.28 17.32 -3.97
N LYS A 254 -8.30 18.06 -4.51
CA LYS A 254 -6.95 18.18 -3.93
C LYS A 254 -6.95 18.59 -2.45
N ARG A 255 -7.86 19.48 -2.07
CA ARG A 255 -7.97 19.97 -0.68
C ARG A 255 -8.39 18.84 0.27
N GLN A 256 -9.44 18.10 -0.10
CA GLN A 256 -9.93 16.94 0.64
C GLN A 256 -8.84 15.89 0.82
N VAL A 257 -8.13 15.53 -0.27
CA VAL A 257 -7.05 14.54 -0.23
C VAL A 257 -5.95 14.99 0.73
N ARG A 258 -5.49 16.24 0.63
CA ARG A 258 -4.42 16.77 1.49
C ARG A 258 -4.82 16.81 2.96
N GLU A 259 -6.02 17.31 3.27
CA GLU A 259 -6.55 17.36 4.63
C GLU A 259 -6.62 15.96 5.24
N ARG A 260 -7.12 14.99 4.46
CA ARG A 260 -7.27 13.62 4.95
C ARG A 260 -5.94 12.90 5.13
N LEU A 261 -5.02 13.01 4.16
CA LEU A 261 -3.67 12.44 4.31
C LEU A 261 -2.94 13.05 5.50
N ARG A 262 -3.12 14.36 5.76
CA ARG A 262 -2.60 15.03 6.97
C ARG A 262 -3.17 14.42 8.24
N ALA A 263 -4.49 14.28 8.33
CA ALA A 263 -5.14 13.67 9.48
C ALA A 263 -4.67 12.22 9.73
N ILE A 264 -4.51 11.42 8.69
CA ILE A 264 -4.02 10.04 8.80
C ILE A 264 -2.60 9.99 9.36
N SER A 265 -1.69 10.83 8.87
CA SER A 265 -0.31 10.84 9.37
C SER A 265 -0.15 11.50 10.73
N ASP A 266 -1.07 12.35 11.16
CA ASP A 266 -0.98 12.94 12.49
C ASP A 266 -1.46 11.94 13.56
N ALA A 267 -2.47 11.12 13.23
CA ALA A 267 -3.21 10.29 14.16
C ALA A 267 -2.67 8.86 14.38
N SER A 268 -1.83 8.31 13.49
CA SER A 268 -1.75 6.85 13.34
C SER A 268 -0.33 6.22 13.37
N TRP A 269 0.52 6.55 14.36
CA TRP A 269 1.85 5.91 14.48
C TRP A 269 2.02 5.08 15.75
N PRO A 270 2.18 3.75 15.61
CA PRO A 270 2.56 2.88 16.72
C PRO A 270 4.00 3.12 17.22
N ALA A 271 4.88 3.70 16.40
CA ALA A 271 6.30 3.88 16.71
C ALA A 271 6.85 5.23 16.23
N ASP A 272 7.64 5.90 17.07
CA ASP A 272 8.32 7.17 16.76
C ASP A 272 9.23 7.05 15.53
N ALA A 273 9.84 5.86 15.32
CA ALA A 273 10.65 5.58 14.16
C ALA A 273 9.92 5.75 12.81
N VAL A 274 8.64 5.36 12.72
CA VAL A 274 7.85 5.53 11.49
C VAL A 274 7.65 7.02 11.18
N ARG A 275 7.25 7.80 12.19
CA ARG A 275 7.10 9.26 12.07
C ARG A 275 8.40 9.91 11.63
N LYS A 276 9.51 9.53 12.24
CA LYS A 276 10.84 10.07 11.92
C LYS A 276 11.35 9.66 10.54
N ALA A 277 10.98 8.47 10.05
CA ALA A 277 11.25 8.07 8.67
C ALA A 277 10.49 8.97 7.67
N ILE A 278 9.22 9.29 7.94
CA ILE A 278 8.41 10.20 7.09
C ILE A 278 9.01 11.59 7.06
N GLU A 279 9.30 12.16 8.23
CA GLU A 279 9.93 13.48 8.35
C GLU A 279 11.26 13.53 7.59
N ALA A 280 12.01 12.42 7.60
CA ALA A 280 13.26 12.32 6.86
C ALA A 280 13.07 12.30 5.35
N VAL A 281 12.05 11.59 4.85
CA VAL A 281 11.68 11.63 3.42
C VAL A 281 11.22 13.03 3.02
N GLU A 282 10.31 13.65 3.79
CA GLU A 282 9.84 15.02 3.53
C GLU A 282 11.00 16.01 3.47
N ALA A 283 11.92 15.95 4.45
CA ALA A 283 13.10 16.81 4.48
C ALA A 283 14.03 16.58 3.27
N ALA A 284 14.28 15.33 2.89
CA ALA A 284 15.12 14.99 1.74
C ALA A 284 14.51 15.45 0.41
N VAL A 285 13.19 15.31 0.25
CA VAL A 285 12.45 15.78 -0.93
C VAL A 285 12.51 17.31 -1.04
N ILE A 286 12.32 18.04 0.07
CA ILE A 286 12.42 19.50 0.10
C ILE A 286 13.84 19.96 -0.24
N ALA A 287 14.85 19.36 0.39
CA ALA A 287 16.26 19.69 0.15
C ALA A 287 16.66 19.43 -1.32
N GLY A 288 16.22 18.32 -1.91
CA GLY A 288 16.45 18.00 -3.31
C GLY A 288 15.83 19.02 -4.27
N ALA A 289 14.61 19.49 -3.99
CA ALA A 289 13.96 20.51 -4.79
C ALA A 289 14.72 21.86 -4.77
N ILE A 290 15.20 22.29 -3.61
CA ILE A 290 15.99 23.53 -3.47
C ILE A 290 17.30 23.43 -4.27
N ALA A 291 18.00 22.29 -4.17
CA ALA A 291 19.25 22.06 -4.90
C ALA A 291 19.04 22.10 -6.43
N ALA A 292 17.95 21.53 -6.93
CA ALA A 292 17.61 21.56 -8.35
C ALA A 292 17.33 22.98 -8.86
N SER A 293 16.60 23.80 -8.08
CA SER A 293 16.33 25.20 -8.42
C SER A 293 17.60 26.05 -8.43
N ALA A 294 18.51 25.86 -7.48
CA ALA A 294 19.79 26.58 -7.43
C ALA A 294 20.67 26.25 -8.65
N ALA A 295 20.74 24.98 -9.06
CA ALA A 295 21.49 24.55 -10.23
C ALA A 295 20.92 25.13 -11.55
N ALA A 296 19.60 25.29 -11.65
CA ALA A 296 18.95 25.87 -12.82
C ALA A 296 19.24 27.37 -12.97
N VAL A 297 19.33 28.11 -11.86
CA VAL A 297 19.68 29.55 -11.86
C VAL A 297 21.15 29.77 -12.26
N THR A 298 22.06 28.88 -11.89
CA THR A 298 23.47 28.99 -12.30
C THR A 298 23.74 28.54 -13.74
N ALA A 299 22.79 27.83 -14.36
CA ALA A 299 22.88 27.35 -15.73
C ALA A 299 22.10 28.21 -16.75
N SER A 300 21.42 29.27 -16.29
CA SER A 300 20.72 30.27 -17.10
C SER A 300 21.51 31.56 -17.17
#